data_AF-A0A2E0HV18-F1
#
_entry.id   AF-A0A2E0HV18-F1
#
_cell.length_a   1.000
_cell.length_b   1.000
_cell.length_c   1.000
_cell.angle_alpha   90.00
_cell.angle_beta   90.00
_cell.angle_gamma   90.00
#
_symmetry.space_group_name_H-M   'P 1'
#
loop_
_entity.id
_entity.type
_entity.pdbx_description
1 polymer ?
#
loop_
_entity_poly.entity_id
_entity_poly.type
_entity_poly.pdbx_seq_one_letter_code
_entity_poly.pdbx_strand_id
1 'polypeptide(L)'
;MRDDHIEQIVAVVRGTVGIGSENRELMLRRRLQELNLKTGPESYVKKRRDPTALWIAEARKWAKNRCLMGQKVNIYQVCKALPPPSGIDRRVIGGVFKHPDFRRVGTVRVEKEGGGHRTCGEFILSSQTIPKGAITDW
;
A
#
# COMPACT_ATOMS: atom_id res chain seq x y z
N MET A 1 18.70 -22.46 2.11
CA MET A 1 19.35 -21.34 1.40
C MET A 1 20.23 -21.93 0.29
N ARG A 2 20.48 -21.23 -0.83
CA ARG A 2 21.40 -21.73 -1.88
C ARG A 2 22.85 -21.48 -1.48
N ASP A 3 23.78 -22.33 -1.92
CA ASP A 3 25.21 -22.25 -1.54
C ASP A 3 25.88 -20.95 -2.03
N ASP A 4 25.45 -20.39 -3.16
CA ASP A 4 25.95 -19.10 -3.68
C ASP A 4 25.65 -17.92 -2.74
N HIS A 5 24.47 -17.91 -2.13
CA HIS A 5 24.09 -16.89 -1.13
C HIS A 5 24.87 -17.06 0.18
N ILE A 6 25.16 -18.31 0.56
CA ILE A 6 25.92 -18.62 1.78
C ILE A 6 27.34 -18.07 1.65
N GLU A 7 27.99 -18.28 0.50
CA GLU A 7 29.34 -17.75 0.27
C GLU A 7 29.38 -16.22 0.24
N GLN A 8 28.36 -15.55 -0.32
CA GLN A 8 28.25 -14.10 -0.26
C GLN A 8 28.15 -13.57 1.18
N ILE A 9 27.34 -14.20 2.02
CA ILE A 9 27.18 -13.81 3.43
C ILE A 9 28.48 -14.03 4.19
N VAL A 10 29.12 -15.19 3.99
CA VAL A 10 30.40 -15.52 4.62
C VAL A 10 31.49 -14.51 4.23
N ALA A 11 31.57 -14.11 2.96
CA ALA A 11 32.53 -13.12 2.50
C ALA A 11 32.34 -11.74 3.17
N VAL A 12 31.09 -11.27 3.29
CA VAL A 12 30.77 -10.01 3.98
C VAL A 12 31.13 -10.09 5.46
N VAL A 13 30.73 -11.17 6.13
CA VAL A 13 30.99 -11.38 7.57
C VAL A 13 32.49 -11.51 7.85
N ARG A 14 33.26 -12.14 6.96
CA ARG A 14 34.73 -12.20 7.05
C ARG A 14 35.33 -10.79 7.03
N GLY A 15 34.88 -9.93 6.13
CA GLY A 15 35.39 -8.55 5.97
C GLY A 15 34.93 -7.57 7.06
N THR A 16 33.78 -7.81 7.70
CA THR A 16 33.15 -6.85 8.65
C THR A 16 33.29 -7.25 10.11
N VAL A 17 33.20 -8.54 10.42
CA VAL A 17 33.21 -9.07 11.79
C VAL A 17 34.55 -9.75 12.12
N GLY A 18 35.41 -9.96 11.11
CA GLY A 18 36.75 -10.50 11.33
C GLY A 18 36.73 -11.95 11.82
N ILE A 19 35.85 -12.78 11.26
CA ILE A 19 35.85 -14.23 11.53
C ILE A 19 37.04 -14.86 10.80
N GLY A 20 38.25 -14.73 11.37
CA GLY A 20 39.50 -15.21 10.77
C GLY A 20 39.83 -16.67 11.06
N SER A 21 39.01 -17.38 11.84
CA SER A 21 39.22 -18.79 12.16
C SER A 21 38.36 -19.68 11.26
N GLU A 22 39.02 -20.57 10.52
CA GLU A 22 38.42 -21.53 9.59
C GLU A 22 37.28 -22.36 10.21
N ASN A 23 37.44 -22.73 11.49
CA ASN A 23 36.42 -23.47 12.25
C ASN A 23 35.13 -22.66 12.48
N ARG A 24 35.24 -21.35 12.68
CA ARG A 24 34.06 -20.47 12.86
C ARG A 24 33.32 -20.24 11.55
N GLU A 25 34.06 -20.21 10.45
CA GLU A 25 33.50 -20.10 9.11
C GLU A 25 32.71 -21.35 8.72
N LEU A 26 33.26 -22.54 9.00
CA LEU A 26 32.57 -23.81 8.80
C LEU A 26 31.28 -23.93 9.64
N MET A 27 31.32 -23.48 10.89
CA MET A 27 30.12 -23.44 11.74
C MET A 27 29.06 -22.47 11.21
N LEU A 28 29.46 -21.30 10.71
CA LEU A 28 28.55 -20.33 10.11
C LEU A 28 27.90 -20.90 8.85
N ARG A 29 28.67 -21.55 7.97
CA ARG A 29 28.14 -22.22 6.77
C ARG A 29 27.08 -23.26 7.11
N ARG A 30 27.36 -24.16 8.07
CA ARG A 30 26.40 -25.17 8.52
C ARG A 30 25.11 -24.54 9.06
N ARG A 31 25.23 -23.51 9.91
CA ARG A 31 24.05 -22.80 10.42
C ARG A 31 23.24 -22.13 9.31
N LEU A 32 23.89 -21.50 8.33
CA LEU A 32 23.20 -20.86 7.20
C LEU A 32 22.50 -21.88 6.27
N GLN A 33 23.06 -23.09 6.14
CA GLN A 33 22.43 -24.20 5.41
C GLN A 33 21.21 -24.75 6.15
N GLU A 34 21.30 -24.86 7.48
CA GLU A 34 20.21 -25.31 8.37
C GLU A 34 19.09 -24.28 8.52
N LEU A 35 19.36 -23.00 8.21
CA LEU A 35 18.33 -21.98 8.20
C LEU A 35 17.30 -22.30 7.09
N ASN A 36 16.13 -22.73 7.52
CA ASN A 36 14.95 -22.91 6.70
C ASN A 36 14.33 -21.55 6.33
N LEU A 37 15.11 -20.72 5.64
CA LEU A 37 14.66 -19.46 5.10
C LEU A 37 13.74 -19.78 3.94
N LYS A 38 12.43 -19.63 4.19
CA LYS A 38 11.40 -19.64 3.15
C LYS A 38 11.90 -18.76 1.99
N THR A 39 11.89 -19.31 0.78
CA THR A 39 12.34 -18.63 -0.42
C THR A 39 11.43 -17.43 -0.70
N GLY A 40 11.95 -16.22 -0.46
CA GLY A 40 11.27 -14.97 -0.75
C GLY A 40 10.08 -14.66 0.17
N PRO A 41 9.41 -13.50 0.00
CA PRO A 41 8.11 -13.29 0.61
C PRO A 41 7.26 -14.49 0.20
N GLU A 42 6.58 -15.12 1.17
CA GLU A 42 5.63 -16.21 0.90
C GLU A 42 4.93 -15.89 -0.40
N SER A 43 5.22 -16.70 -1.44
CA SER A 43 4.50 -16.58 -2.70
C SER A 43 3.04 -16.54 -2.28
N TYR A 44 2.32 -15.49 -2.65
CA TYR A 44 0.88 -15.39 -2.45
C TYR A 44 0.27 -16.62 -3.14
N VAL A 45 0.23 -17.75 -2.44
CA VAL A 45 -0.34 -19.01 -2.88
C VAL A 45 -1.81 -18.72 -2.95
N LYS A 46 -2.26 -18.27 -4.14
CA LYS A 46 -3.63 -18.32 -4.65
C LYS A 46 -4.72 -18.16 -3.58
N LYS A 47 -4.56 -17.24 -2.61
CA LYS A 47 -5.71 -16.77 -1.83
C LYS A 47 -6.55 -16.08 -2.87
N ARG A 48 -7.75 -16.61 -3.15
CA ARG A 48 -8.78 -15.88 -3.92
C ARG A 48 -8.68 -14.43 -3.47
N ARG A 49 -8.23 -13.54 -4.35
CA ARG A 49 -8.01 -12.15 -3.96
C ARG A 49 -9.34 -11.69 -3.41
N ASP A 50 -9.34 -11.27 -2.14
CA ASP A 50 -10.54 -10.81 -1.46
C ASP A 50 -11.23 -9.81 -2.40
N PRO A 51 -12.46 -10.08 -2.86
CA PRO A 51 -13.18 -9.20 -3.77
C PRO A 51 -13.22 -7.76 -3.26
N THR A 52 -13.23 -7.60 -1.94
CA THR A 52 -13.16 -6.32 -1.24
C THR A 52 -11.83 -5.61 -1.47
N ALA A 53 -10.72 -6.31 -1.29
CA ALA A 53 -9.38 -5.75 -1.50
C ALA A 53 -9.13 -5.37 -2.96
N LEU A 54 -9.62 -6.20 -3.90
CA LEU A 54 -9.58 -5.89 -5.34
C LEU A 54 -10.36 -4.63 -5.66
N TRP A 55 -11.60 -4.54 -5.18
CA TRP A 55 -12.44 -3.38 -5.40
C TRP A 55 -11.83 -2.12 -4.79
N ILE A 56 -11.25 -2.19 -3.58
CA ILE A 56 -10.56 -1.03 -2.97
C ILE A 56 -9.39 -0.57 -3.85
N ALA A 57 -8.59 -1.49 -4.37
CA ALA A 57 -7.45 -1.15 -5.23
C ALA A 57 -7.91 -0.46 -6.51
N GLU A 58 -8.98 -0.97 -7.13
CA GLU A 58 -9.56 -0.39 -8.35
C GLU A 58 -10.21 0.98 -8.07
N ALA A 59 -10.98 1.09 -6.99
CA ALA A 59 -11.57 2.34 -6.52
C ALA A 59 -10.51 3.41 -6.26
N ARG A 60 -9.37 3.04 -5.66
CA ARG A 60 -8.23 3.96 -5.47
C ARG A 60 -7.63 4.38 -6.80
N LYS A 61 -7.41 3.45 -7.73
CA LYS A 61 -6.88 3.77 -9.06
C LYS A 61 -7.79 4.76 -9.80
N TRP A 62 -9.10 4.51 -9.78
CA TRP A 62 -10.08 5.42 -10.36
C TRP A 62 -10.06 6.81 -9.71
N ALA A 63 -10.04 6.86 -8.37
CA ALA A 63 -10.01 8.11 -7.63
C ALA A 63 -8.72 8.91 -7.90
N LYS A 64 -7.57 8.24 -7.97
CA LYS A 64 -6.28 8.88 -8.34
C LYS A 64 -6.36 9.51 -9.72
N ASN A 65 -6.87 8.78 -10.72
CA ASN A 65 -6.98 9.30 -12.08
C ASN A 65 -7.86 10.55 -12.15
N ARG A 66 -8.97 10.57 -11.40
CA ARG A 66 -9.86 11.74 -11.30
C ARG A 66 -9.17 12.92 -10.63
N CYS A 67 -8.44 12.69 -9.54
CA CYS A 67 -7.63 13.73 -8.92
C CYS A 67 -6.56 14.28 -9.87
N LEU A 68 -5.86 13.42 -10.63
CA LEU A 68 -4.85 13.85 -11.61
C LEU A 68 -5.43 14.76 -12.70
N MET A 69 -6.73 14.62 -13.02
CA MET A 69 -7.46 15.53 -13.90
C MET A 69 -7.89 16.85 -13.21
N GLY A 70 -7.40 17.13 -12.01
CA GLY A 70 -7.74 18.32 -11.22
C GLY A 70 -9.09 18.23 -10.49
N GLN A 71 -9.74 17.06 -10.47
CA GLN A 71 -11.06 16.91 -9.84
C GLN A 71 -10.95 16.54 -8.36
N LYS A 72 -11.82 17.10 -7.52
CA LYS A 72 -12.02 16.61 -6.16
C LYS A 72 -12.89 15.36 -6.20
N VAL A 73 -12.53 14.36 -5.41
CA VAL A 73 -13.23 13.07 -5.37
C VAL A 73 -13.88 12.82 -4.02
N ASN A 74 -15.03 12.17 -4.04
CA ASN A 74 -15.72 11.71 -2.84
C ASN A 74 -16.18 10.25 -2.99
N ILE A 75 -16.56 9.64 -1.87
CA ILE A 75 -16.90 8.20 -1.85
C ILE A 75 -18.17 7.87 -2.63
N TYR A 76 -19.08 8.82 -2.77
CA TYR A 76 -20.30 8.62 -3.54
C TYR A 76 -19.99 8.53 -5.05
N GLN A 77 -19.12 9.41 -5.55
CA GLN A 77 -18.65 9.36 -6.94
C GLN A 77 -17.93 8.05 -7.26
N VAL A 78 -17.10 7.56 -6.32
CA VAL A 78 -16.44 6.25 -6.44
C VAL A 78 -17.48 5.14 -6.53
N CYS A 79 -18.44 5.06 -5.60
CA CYS A 79 -19.47 4.02 -5.61
C CYS A 79 -20.39 4.09 -6.84
N LYS A 80 -20.63 5.29 -7.38
CA LYS A 80 -21.41 5.46 -8.62
C LYS A 80 -20.67 4.96 -9.85
N ALA A 81 -19.35 5.17 -9.92
CA ALA A 81 -18.53 4.73 -11.05
C ALA A 81 -18.12 3.25 -10.95
N LEU A 82 -17.85 2.79 -9.73
CA LEU A 82 -17.42 1.43 -9.41
C LEU A 82 -18.28 0.92 -8.25
N PRO A 83 -19.45 0.32 -8.54
CA PRO A 83 -20.32 -0.24 -7.51
C PRO A 83 -19.58 -1.27 -6.64
N PRO A 84 -19.66 -1.17 -5.31
CA PRO A 84 -19.01 -2.13 -4.42
C PRO A 84 -19.67 -3.52 -4.57
N PRO A 85 -18.88 -4.61 -4.43
CA PRO A 85 -19.41 -5.97 -4.30
C PRO A 85 -20.53 -6.09 -3.25
N SER A 86 -21.49 -6.99 -3.51
CA SER A 86 -22.59 -7.24 -2.58
C SER A 86 -22.09 -7.71 -1.22
N GLY A 87 -22.68 -7.19 -0.14
CA GLY A 87 -22.33 -7.56 1.23
C GLY A 87 -21.09 -6.86 1.81
N ILE A 88 -20.43 -5.94 1.09
CA ILE A 88 -19.35 -5.14 1.65
C ILE A 88 -19.87 -4.18 2.74
N ASP A 89 -19.18 -4.16 3.88
CA ASP A 89 -19.42 -3.19 4.95
C ASP A 89 -19.08 -1.76 4.48
N ARG A 90 -19.98 -0.82 4.74
CA ARG A 90 -19.81 0.62 4.48
C ARG A 90 -18.56 1.20 5.15
N ARG A 91 -18.10 0.64 6.27
CA ARG A 91 -16.85 1.04 6.94
C ARG A 91 -15.63 0.75 6.08
N VAL A 92 -15.68 -0.33 5.30
CA VAL A 92 -14.62 -0.75 4.39
C VAL A 92 -14.60 0.10 3.12
N ILE A 93 -15.79 0.48 2.63
CA ILE A 93 -15.95 1.46 1.53
C ILE A 93 -15.22 2.78 1.88
N GLY A 94 -15.37 3.28 3.11
CA GLY A 94 -14.64 4.46 3.58
C GLY A 94 -13.11 4.29 3.63
N GLY A 95 -12.60 3.06 3.60
CA GLY A 95 -11.17 2.72 3.58
C GLY A 95 -10.45 3.06 2.27
N VAL A 96 -11.17 3.38 1.20
CA VAL A 96 -10.58 3.84 -0.08
C VAL A 96 -9.67 5.06 0.15
N PHE A 97 -10.18 6.06 0.87
CA PHE A 97 -9.49 7.34 1.12
C PHE A 97 -8.66 7.38 2.42
N LYS A 98 -8.53 6.26 3.13
CA LYS A 98 -7.58 6.16 4.27
C LYS A 98 -6.12 6.03 3.82
N HIS A 99 -5.87 5.89 2.52
CA HIS A 99 -4.53 5.78 1.96
C HIS A 99 -3.80 7.14 2.00
N PRO A 100 -2.49 7.20 2.31
CA PRO A 100 -1.73 8.45 2.47
C PRO A 100 -1.71 9.35 1.23
N ASP A 101 -1.92 8.77 0.06
CA ASP A 101 -2.03 9.52 -1.20
C ASP A 101 -3.21 10.49 -1.25
N PHE A 102 -4.23 10.29 -0.41
CA PHE A 102 -5.41 11.14 -0.38
C PHE A 102 -5.42 12.04 0.84
N ARG A 103 -5.73 13.31 0.61
CA ARG A 103 -5.91 14.30 1.66
C ARG A 103 -7.33 14.85 1.61
N ARG A 104 -7.99 14.85 2.76
CA ARG A 104 -9.32 15.47 2.89
C ARG A 104 -9.17 17.00 2.83
N VAL A 105 -9.94 17.62 1.93
CA VAL A 105 -9.96 19.07 1.73
C VAL A 105 -11.26 19.71 2.19
N GLY A 106 -12.32 18.93 2.37
CA GLY A 106 -13.59 19.47 2.81
C GLY A 106 -14.69 18.44 3.01
N THR A 107 -15.91 18.93 3.01
CA THR A 107 -17.14 18.16 3.07
C THR A 107 -18.13 18.69 2.05
N VAL A 108 -18.79 17.78 1.36
CA VAL A 108 -19.85 18.09 0.41
C VAL A 108 -21.14 17.38 0.82
N ARG A 109 -22.27 18.06 0.69
CA ARG A 109 -23.60 17.44 0.81
C ARG A 109 -23.95 16.82 -0.53
N VAL A 110 -24.17 15.51 -0.52
CA VAL A 110 -24.53 14.73 -1.69
C VAL A 110 -25.95 14.23 -1.51
N GLU A 111 -26.78 14.44 -2.53
CA GLU A 111 -28.12 13.89 -2.58
C GLU A 111 -28.07 12.40 -2.91
N LYS A 112 -28.82 11.60 -2.17
CA LYS A 112 -28.99 10.16 -2.39
C LYS A 112 -30.14 9.94 -3.35
N GLU A 113 -30.05 8.85 -4.11
CA GLU A 113 -31.21 8.29 -4.81
C GLU A 113 -32.31 7.96 -3.78
N GLY A 114 -33.45 8.65 -3.88
CA GLY A 114 -34.55 8.57 -2.90
C GLY A 114 -34.79 9.82 -2.04
N GLY A 115 -34.16 10.97 -2.35
CA GLY A 115 -34.56 12.28 -1.80
C GLY A 115 -33.96 12.66 -0.44
N GLY A 116 -32.89 11.99 -0.01
CA GLY A 116 -32.19 12.30 1.24
C GLY A 116 -30.79 12.86 1.02
N HIS A 117 -30.27 13.68 1.93
CA HIS A 117 -28.91 14.22 1.83
C HIS A 117 -27.92 13.44 2.73
N ARG A 118 -26.67 13.30 2.27
CA ARG A 118 -25.56 12.78 3.07
C ARG A 118 -24.36 13.71 2.96
N THR A 119 -23.74 14.02 4.08
CA THR A 119 -22.44 14.69 4.06
C THR A 119 -21.33 13.66 3.83
N CYS A 120 -20.52 13.90 2.80
CA CYS A 120 -19.36 13.09 2.45
C CYS A 120 -18.09 13.95 2.51
N GLY A 121 -16.93 13.34 2.79
CA GLY A 121 -15.65 14.03 2.67
C GLY A 121 -15.25 14.21 1.21
N GLU A 122 -14.65 15.35 0.88
CA GLU A 122 -13.95 15.58 -0.40
C GLU A 122 -12.44 15.39 -0.21
N PHE A 123 -11.82 14.73 -1.19
CA PHE A 123 -10.42 14.36 -1.18
C PHE A 123 -9.74 14.79 -2.48
N ILE A 124 -8.44 15.09 -2.38
CA ILE A 124 -7.52 15.30 -3.52
C ILE A 124 -6.25 14.47 -3.30
N LEU A 125 -5.34 14.47 -4.26
CA LEU A 125 -4.02 13.89 -4.03
C LEU A 125 -3.19 14.77 -3.09
N SER A 126 -2.51 14.14 -2.15
CA SER A 126 -1.59 14.82 -1.23
C SER A 126 -0.49 15.58 -1.97
N SER A 127 -0.05 15.08 -3.13
CA SER A 127 0.91 15.75 -4.01
C SER A 127 0.39 17.05 -4.66
N GLN A 128 -0.93 17.25 -4.71
CA GLN A 128 -1.55 18.46 -5.27
C GLN A 128 -1.75 19.56 -4.23
N THR A 129 -1.55 19.27 -2.94
CA THR A 129 -1.53 20.33 -1.93
C THR A 129 -0.17 20.98 -1.87
N ILE A 130 -0.12 22.28 -2.17
CA ILE A 130 1.01 23.13 -1.77
C ILE A 130 1.12 23.03 -0.23
N PRO A 131 2.31 22.76 0.34
CA PRO A 131 2.46 22.73 1.78
C PRO A 131 2.02 24.06 2.37
N LYS A 132 1.21 24.03 3.43
CA LYS A 132 0.95 25.23 4.24
C LYS A 132 2.30 25.68 4.81
N GLY A 133 2.87 26.75 4.25
CA GLY A 133 4.20 27.26 4.60
C GLY A 133 5.18 27.39 3.43
N ALA A 134 4.81 26.99 2.21
CA ALA A 134 5.59 27.36 1.03
C ALA A 134 5.40 28.86 0.77
N ILE A 135 6.33 29.67 1.27
CA ILE A 135 6.51 31.07 0.88
C ILE A 135 6.75 31.06 -0.62
N THR A 136 5.77 31.50 -1.40
CA THR A 136 5.94 31.80 -2.82
C THR A 136 6.35 33.26 -2.93
N ASP A 137 7.61 33.54 -2.59
CA ASP A 137 8.25 34.79 -3.01
C ASP A 137 8.86 34.54 -4.40
N TRP A 138 8.20 35.07 -5.43
CA TRP A 138 8.77 35.35 -6.74
C TRP A 138 8.78 36.86 -6.93
#